data_AF-A0A8T7JYN8-F1
#
_entry.id   AF-A0A8T7JYN8-F1
#
_cell.length_a   1.000
_cell.length_b   1.000
_cell.length_c   1.000
_cell.angle_alpha   90.00
_cell.angle_beta   90.00
_cell.angle_gamma   90.00
#
_symmetry.space_group_name_H-M   'P 1'
#
loop_
_entity.id
_entity.type
_entity.pdbx_description
1 polymer ?
#
loop_
_entity_poly.entity_id
_entity_poly.type
_entity_poly.pdbx_seq_one_letter_code
_entity_poly.pdbx_strand_id
1 'polypeptide(L)'
;MEILGGATILITIITIACSCLFTAVTLAVTGFIIYKVFGSTFKGMAGNRNVLQTGVSAPAVILSVQDTGVTMNDNPQARIRLRVMPMGGEPFEAEVTQIVGRFQVAMLAPNASVMVKYDPNDKTKVAIESFGGMPPAP
;
A
#
# COMPACT_ATOMS: atom_id res chain seq x y z
N MET A 1 4.92 -36.87 -53.24
CA MET A 1 5.48 -35.64 -52.64
C MET A 1 4.41 -34.73 -52.04
N GLU A 2 3.17 -34.76 -52.52
CA GLU A 2 2.03 -33.96 -52.00
C GLU A 2 1.67 -34.21 -50.52
N ILE A 3 1.75 -35.47 -50.05
CA ILE A 3 1.30 -35.88 -48.70
C ILE A 3 2.24 -35.34 -47.60
N LEU A 4 3.52 -35.11 -47.93
CA LEU A 4 4.52 -34.65 -46.96
C LEU A 4 4.39 -33.14 -46.68
N GLY A 5 3.93 -32.35 -47.65
CA GLY A 5 3.71 -30.90 -47.49
C GLY A 5 2.47 -30.55 -46.67
N GLY A 6 1.40 -31.37 -46.74
CA GLY A 6 0.19 -31.15 -45.94
C GLY A 6 0.42 -31.33 -44.44
N ALA A 7 1.21 -32.32 -44.04
CA ALA A 7 1.50 -32.61 -42.64
C ALA A 7 2.36 -31.54 -41.98
N THR A 8 3.36 -30.97 -42.67
CA THR A 8 4.23 -29.93 -42.13
C THR A 8 3.49 -28.61 -41.91
N ILE A 9 2.57 -28.25 -42.82
CA ILE A 9 1.73 -27.05 -42.68
C ILE A 9 0.82 -27.20 -41.45
N LEU A 10 0.20 -28.37 -41.27
CA LEU A 10 -0.68 -28.64 -40.13
C LEU A 10 0.08 -28.54 -38.80
N ILE A 11 1.27 -29.13 -38.71
CA ILE A 11 2.13 -29.08 -37.52
C ILE A 11 2.53 -27.64 -37.21
N THR A 12 2.90 -26.85 -38.23
CA THR A 12 3.28 -25.43 -38.04
C THR A 12 2.12 -24.63 -37.47
N ILE A 13 0.91 -24.80 -38.01
CA ILE A 13 -0.29 -24.12 -37.50
C ILE A 13 -0.56 -24.48 -36.03
N ILE A 14 -0.46 -25.76 -35.68
CA ILE A 14 -0.68 -26.23 -34.30
C ILE A 14 0.36 -25.63 -33.35
N THR A 15 1.64 -25.60 -33.74
CA THR A 15 2.70 -25.03 -32.90
C THR A 15 2.50 -23.53 -32.66
N ILE A 16 2.12 -22.76 -33.69
CA ILE A 16 1.83 -21.33 -33.56
C ILE A 16 0.64 -21.14 -32.61
N ALA A 17 -0.45 -21.90 -32.81
CA ALA A 17 -1.63 -21.81 -31.95
C ALA A 17 -1.30 -22.13 -30.47
N CYS A 18 -0.53 -23.19 -30.21
CA CYS A 18 -0.08 -23.53 -28.85
C CYS A 18 0.82 -22.44 -28.25
N SER A 19 1.72 -21.85 -29.03
CA SER A 19 2.60 -20.77 -28.56
C SER A 19 1.82 -19.51 -28.18
N CYS A 20 0.81 -19.13 -28.97
CA CYS A 20 -0.07 -18.01 -28.69
C CYS A 20 -0.93 -18.26 -27.44
N LEU A 21 -1.41 -19.49 -27.26
CA LEU A 21 -2.17 -19.85 -26.07
C LEU A 21 -1.29 -19.80 -24.82
N PHE A 22 -0.07 -20.31 -24.90
CA PHE A 22 0.87 -20.31 -23.78
C PHE A 22 1.27 -18.87 -23.39
N THR A 23 1.58 -18.01 -24.36
CA THR A 23 1.89 -16.59 -24.08
C THR A 23 0.70 -15.87 -23.46
N ALA A 24 -0.52 -16.09 -23.95
CA ALA A 24 -1.73 -15.52 -23.35
C ALA A 24 -1.92 -15.95 -21.89
N VAL A 25 -1.71 -17.25 -21.58
CA VAL A 25 -1.81 -17.76 -20.21
C VAL A 25 -0.74 -17.16 -19.30
N THR A 26 0.52 -17.10 -19.75
CA THR A 26 1.60 -16.50 -18.95
C THR A 26 1.34 -15.03 -18.62
N LEU A 27 0.83 -14.24 -19.58
CA LEU A 27 0.44 -12.85 -19.35
C LEU A 27 -0.74 -12.73 -18.38
N ALA A 28 -1.75 -13.59 -18.52
CA ALA A 28 -2.90 -13.58 -17.62
C ALA A 28 -2.51 -13.93 -16.17
N VAL A 29 -1.68 -14.97 -15.99
CA VAL A 29 -1.18 -15.36 -14.66
C VAL A 29 -0.32 -14.26 -14.07
N THR A 30 0.62 -13.70 -14.83
CA THR A 30 1.48 -12.61 -14.36
C THR A 30 0.66 -11.39 -13.98
N GLY A 31 -0.31 -10.99 -14.82
CA GLY A 31 -1.23 -9.90 -14.55
C GLY A 31 -2.09 -10.15 -13.30
N PHE A 32 -2.56 -11.38 -13.11
CA PHE A 32 -3.35 -11.76 -11.92
C PHE A 32 -2.52 -11.70 -10.63
N ILE A 33 -1.27 -12.18 -10.67
CA ILE A 33 -0.34 -12.09 -9.54
C ILE A 33 -0.04 -10.63 -9.20
N ILE A 34 0.27 -9.81 -10.22
CA ILE A 34 0.49 -8.36 -10.04
C ILE A 34 -0.76 -7.71 -9.46
N TYR A 35 -1.95 -7.98 -10.00
CA TYR A 35 -3.22 -7.45 -9.49
C TYR A 35 -3.44 -7.79 -8.01
N LYS A 36 -3.21 -9.04 -7.60
CA LYS A 36 -3.41 -9.48 -6.22
C LYS A 36 -2.39 -8.87 -5.26
N VAL A 37 -1.12 -8.79 -5.67
CA VAL A 37 -0.01 -8.28 -4.84
C VAL A 37 -0.06 -6.75 -4.73
N PHE A 38 -0.24 -6.05 -5.86
CA PHE A 38 -0.33 -4.59 -5.86
C PHE A 38 -1.68 -4.11 -5.30
N GLY A 39 -2.80 -4.76 -5.59
CA GLY A 39 -4.12 -4.35 -5.10
C GLY A 39 -4.29 -4.47 -3.58
N SER A 40 -3.62 -5.44 -2.95
CA SER A 40 -3.58 -5.54 -1.48
C SER A 40 -2.63 -4.53 -0.84
N THR A 41 -1.58 -4.11 -1.56
CA THR A 41 -0.61 -3.12 -1.07
C THR A 41 -1.09 -1.67 -1.28
N PHE A 42 -1.87 -1.39 -2.34
CA PHE A 42 -2.29 -0.04 -2.71
C PHE A 42 -3.59 0.47 -2.04
N LYS A 43 -4.41 -0.40 -1.46
CA LYS A 43 -5.68 0.00 -0.82
C LYS A 43 -5.51 0.98 0.36
N GLY A 44 -4.32 1.11 0.93
CA GLY A 44 -4.03 2.01 2.04
C GLY A 44 -3.79 3.48 1.66
N MET A 45 -3.65 3.84 0.38
CA MET A 45 -3.17 5.18 -0.02
C MET A 45 -4.28 6.16 -0.45
N ALA A 46 -5.47 5.67 -0.83
CA ALA A 46 -6.52 6.52 -1.38
C ALA A 46 -7.48 7.14 -0.33
N GLY A 47 -7.52 6.60 0.90
CA GLY A 47 -8.48 7.02 1.92
C GLY A 47 -8.08 8.26 2.73
N ASN A 48 -6.79 8.61 2.76
CA ASN A 48 -6.26 9.54 3.77
C ASN A 48 -6.58 11.02 3.55
N ARG A 49 -6.85 11.45 2.31
CA ARG A 49 -7.09 12.88 2.01
C ARG A 49 -8.39 13.41 2.61
N ASN A 50 -9.45 12.60 2.65
CA ASN A 50 -10.73 13.04 3.22
C ASN A 50 -10.65 13.12 4.76
N VAL A 51 -9.95 12.17 5.39
CA VAL A 51 -9.77 12.11 6.85
C VAL A 51 -9.03 13.32 7.41
N LEU A 52 -8.07 13.89 6.68
CA LEU A 52 -7.38 15.10 7.15
C LEU A 52 -8.30 16.33 7.25
N GLN A 53 -9.38 16.36 6.46
CA GLN A 53 -10.36 17.46 6.42
C GLN A 53 -11.52 17.25 7.40
N THR A 54 -12.00 16.01 7.57
CA THR A 54 -13.23 15.71 8.33
C THR A 54 -13.01 14.84 9.57
N GLY A 55 -11.81 14.28 9.73
CA GLY A 55 -11.48 13.36 10.80
C GLY A 55 -11.29 14.03 12.16
N VAL A 56 -11.43 13.24 13.21
CA VAL A 56 -11.25 13.66 14.60
C VAL A 56 -9.77 13.57 14.97
N SER A 57 -9.21 14.66 15.53
CA SER A 57 -7.83 14.67 15.98
C SER A 57 -7.65 13.82 17.25
N ALA A 58 -6.62 12.99 17.27
CA ALA A 58 -6.23 12.19 18.43
C ALA A 58 -4.71 12.06 18.51
N PRO A 59 -4.13 11.98 19.72
CA PRO A 59 -2.74 11.59 19.89
C PRO A 59 -2.54 10.13 19.47
N ALA A 60 -1.38 9.83 18.90
CA ALA A 60 -0.96 8.48 18.60
C ALA A 60 0.52 8.27 18.90
N VAL A 61 0.89 7.01 19.10
CA VAL A 61 2.28 6.57 19.30
C VAL A 61 2.68 5.67 18.13
N ILE A 62 3.86 5.94 17.57
CA ILE A 62 4.44 5.08 16.53
C ILE A 62 4.88 3.75 17.16
N LEU A 63 4.32 2.64 16.66
CA LEU A 63 4.69 1.29 17.07
C LEU A 63 5.85 0.76 16.22
N SER A 64 5.80 0.98 14.91
CA SER A 64 6.83 0.55 13.98
C SER A 64 6.84 1.40 12.72
N VAL A 65 8.01 1.54 12.10
CA VAL A 65 8.21 2.21 10.81
C VAL A 65 8.94 1.25 9.89
N GLN A 66 8.43 1.07 8.68
CA GLN A 66 9.02 0.22 7.65
C GLN A 66 9.14 1.01 6.35
N ASP A 67 10.33 1.01 5.75
CA ASP A 67 10.51 1.51 4.39
C ASP A 67 9.82 0.54 3.42
N THR A 68 9.04 1.08 2.48
CA THR A 68 8.37 0.26 1.45
C THR A 68 9.24 0.07 0.20
N GLY A 69 10.42 0.69 0.13
CA GLY A 69 11.29 0.69 -1.05
C GLY A 69 10.79 1.59 -2.19
N VAL A 70 9.73 2.37 -1.96
CA VAL A 70 9.15 3.30 -2.94
C VAL A 70 9.58 4.71 -2.58
N THR A 71 10.05 5.45 -3.58
CA THR A 71 10.43 6.86 -3.42
C THR A 71 9.71 7.71 -4.46
N MET A 72 9.22 8.89 -4.06
CA MET A 72 8.65 9.87 -4.97
C MET A 72 9.33 11.23 -4.78
N ASN A 73 9.95 11.77 -5.83
CA ASN A 73 10.75 13.00 -5.76
C ASN A 73 11.81 12.95 -4.64
N ASP A 74 12.55 11.83 -4.57
CA ASP A 74 13.53 11.51 -3.51
C ASP A 74 12.98 11.44 -2.08
N ASN A 75 11.66 11.51 -1.89
CA ASN A 75 11.04 11.33 -0.60
C ASN A 75 10.62 9.87 -0.43
N PRO A 76 11.08 9.17 0.62
CA PRO A 76 10.73 7.77 0.85
C PRO A 76 9.27 7.62 1.27
N GLN A 77 8.70 6.48 0.91
CA GLN A 77 7.41 6.02 1.40
C GLN A 77 7.61 5.13 2.62
N ALA A 78 6.94 5.48 3.72
CA ALA A 78 6.98 4.70 4.94
C ALA A 78 5.62 4.06 5.22
N ARG A 79 5.64 2.80 5.63
CA ARG A 79 4.52 2.10 6.28
C ARG A 79 4.70 2.23 7.79
N ILE A 80 3.77 2.89 8.45
CA ILE A 80 3.84 3.28 9.85
C ILE A 80 2.68 2.60 10.59
N ARG A 81 2.98 1.81 11.61
CA ARG A 81 1.96 1.30 12.54
C ARG A 81 1.85 2.25 13.72
N LEU A 82 0.64 2.61 14.06
CA LEU A 82 0.31 3.62 15.07
C LEU A 82 -0.66 3.02 16.09
N ARG A 83 -0.49 3.36 17.36
CA ARG A 83 -1.51 3.21 18.38
C ARG A 83 -2.19 4.55 18.58
N VAL A 84 -3.43 4.67 18.11
CA VAL A 84 -4.26 5.88 18.24
C VAL A 84 -4.97 5.84 19.59
N MET A 85 -4.98 6.95 20.30
CA MET A 85 -5.57 7.09 21.63
C MET A 85 -6.61 8.24 21.62
N PRO A 86 -7.84 7.98 21.16
CA PRO A 86 -8.89 9.00 21.18
C PRO A 86 -9.24 9.40 22.62
N MET A 87 -9.59 10.67 22.85
CA MET A 87 -9.93 11.15 24.20
C MET A 87 -11.23 10.55 24.76
N GLY A 88 -12.10 9.98 23.92
CA GLY A 88 -13.42 9.47 24.32
C GLY A 88 -13.67 8.01 23.95
N GLY A 89 -12.63 7.22 23.64
CA GLY A 89 -12.79 5.83 23.24
C GLY A 89 -11.56 4.97 23.44
N GLU A 90 -11.73 3.66 23.28
CA GLU A 90 -10.65 2.70 23.43
C GLU A 90 -9.51 2.92 22.41
N PRO A 91 -8.25 2.84 22.84
CA PRO A 91 -7.11 2.86 21.94
C PRO A 91 -7.21 1.76 20.87
N PHE A 92 -6.76 2.06 19.66
CA PHE A 92 -6.76 1.10 18.56
C PHE A 92 -5.48 1.22 17.74
N GLU A 93 -5.12 0.13 17.06
CA GLU A 93 -3.99 0.12 16.14
C GLU A 93 -4.47 0.38 14.72
N ALA A 94 -3.71 1.21 14.00
CA ALA A 94 -3.92 1.50 12.60
C ALA A 94 -2.59 1.50 11.86
N GLU A 95 -2.65 1.23 10.56
CA GLU A 95 -1.48 1.29 9.68
C GLU A 95 -1.68 2.39 8.64
N VAL A 96 -0.66 3.23 8.46
CA VAL A 96 -0.66 4.35 7.53
C VAL A 96 0.52 4.21 6.59
N THR A 97 0.27 4.30 5.29
CA THR A 97 1.33 4.37 4.28
C THR A 97 1.34 5.76 3.65
N GLN A 98 2.44 6.49 3.77
CA GLN A 98 2.56 7.84 3.21
C GLN A 98 3.97 8.16 2.75
N ILE A 99 4.08 9.13 1.83
CA ILE A 99 5.35 9.74 1.45
C ILE A 99 5.77 10.70 2.56
N VAL A 100 6.99 10.51 3.06
CA VAL A 100 7.54 11.30 4.16
C VAL A 100 8.64 12.18 3.59
N GLY A 101 8.62 13.48 3.90
CA GLY A 101 9.70 14.37 3.48
C GLY A 101 11.04 13.92 4.06
N ARG A 102 12.12 13.96 3.26
CA ARG A 102 13.46 13.48 3.67
C ARG A 102 13.94 14.04 5.03
N PHE A 103 13.59 15.29 5.35
CA PHE A 103 13.95 15.95 6.61
C PHE A 103 13.11 15.50 7.81
N GLN A 104 11.94 14.90 7.57
CA GLN A 104 11.03 14.42 8.62
C GLN A 104 11.29 12.97 9.01
N VAL A 105 12.06 12.22 8.22
CA VAL A 105 12.36 10.79 8.46
C VAL A 105 12.99 10.57 9.85
N ALA A 106 13.84 11.49 10.31
CA ALA A 106 14.46 11.42 11.64
C ALA A 106 13.44 11.49 12.80
N MET A 107 12.24 12.03 12.56
CA MET A 107 11.17 12.14 13.55
C MET A 107 10.30 10.88 13.62
N LEU A 108 10.43 9.97 12.65
CA LEU A 108 9.70 8.71 12.57
C LEU A 108 10.47 7.61 13.30
N ALA A 109 10.41 7.64 14.63
CA ALA A 109 10.98 6.59 15.48
C ALA A 109 9.86 5.84 16.22
N PRO A 110 10.02 4.53 16.51
CA PRO A 110 9.18 3.84 17.47
C PRO A 110 9.12 4.60 18.80
N ASN A 111 7.94 4.60 19.42
CA ASN A 111 7.58 5.36 20.63
C ASN A 111 7.51 6.88 20.46
N ALA A 112 7.74 7.43 19.27
CA ALA A 112 7.51 8.86 19.03
C ALA A 112 6.01 9.20 19.01
N SER A 113 5.66 10.36 19.58
CA SER A 113 4.30 10.87 19.61
C SER A 113 3.98 11.71 18.38
N VAL A 114 2.82 11.44 17.77
CA VAL A 114 2.32 12.14 16.59
C VAL A 114 0.85 12.49 16.78
N MET A 115 0.41 13.55 16.10
CA MET A 115 -1.01 13.86 16.00
C MET A 115 -1.56 13.22 14.74
N VAL A 116 -2.69 12.54 14.87
CA VAL A 116 -3.40 11.93 13.74
C VAL A 116 -4.82 12.44 13.69
N LYS A 117 -5.42 12.37 12.51
CA LYS A 117 -6.86 12.40 12.33
C LYS A 117 -7.35 11.03 11.93
N TYR A 118 -8.46 10.60 12.50
CA TYR A 118 -9.12 9.34 12.14
C TYR A 118 -10.61 9.55 11.84
N ASP A 119 -11.19 8.67 11.03
CA ASP A 119 -12.63 8.63 10.82
C ASP A 119 -13.30 7.86 11.98
N PRO A 120 -14.17 8.48 12.79
CA PRO A 120 -14.85 7.80 13.89
C PRO A 120 -15.78 6.67 13.43
N ASN A 121 -16.24 6.70 12.19
CA ASN A 121 -17.07 5.64 11.60
C ASN A 121 -16.24 4.50 11.00
N ASP A 122 -14.96 4.75 10.72
CA ASP A 122 -14.05 3.78 10.10
C ASP A 122 -12.63 3.93 10.65
N LYS A 123 -12.33 3.19 11.73
CA LYS A 123 -11.02 3.21 12.41
C LYS A 123 -9.84 2.74 11.55
N THR A 124 -10.09 2.19 10.36
CA THR A 124 -9.01 1.83 9.41
C THR A 124 -8.47 3.05 8.67
N LYS A 125 -9.22 4.15 8.67
CA LYS A 125 -8.86 5.40 7.99
C LYS A 125 -8.22 6.37 8.98
N VAL A 126 -6.90 6.42 8.96
CA VAL A 126 -6.09 7.29 9.81
C VAL A 126 -5.06 8.02 8.97
N ALA A 127 -4.89 9.32 9.21
CA ALA A 127 -3.88 10.15 8.56
C ALA A 127 -3.05 10.91 9.59
N ILE A 128 -1.75 11.03 9.37
CA ILE A 128 -0.87 11.80 10.25
C ILE A 128 -1.04 13.28 9.93
N GLU A 129 -1.41 14.06 10.95
CA GLU A 129 -1.60 15.51 10.87
C GLU A 129 -0.29 16.26 11.15
N SER A 130 0.47 15.85 12.16
CA SER A 130 1.74 16.49 12.53
C SER A 130 2.70 15.53 13.23
N PHE A 131 3.99 15.67 12.93
CA PHE A 131 5.09 14.99 13.60
C PHE A 131 5.58 15.87 14.76
N GLY A 132 5.57 15.35 16.00
CA GLY A 132 5.93 16.13 17.20
C GLY A 132 4.72 16.59 18.04
N GLY A 133 3.73 15.71 18.23
CA GLY A 133 2.61 15.98 19.14
C GLY A 133 3.01 15.83 20.61
N MET A 134 2.48 16.68 21.49
CA MET A 134 2.63 16.52 22.94
C MET A 134 1.96 15.20 23.36
N PRO A 135 2.63 14.33 24.14
CA PRO A 135 1.97 13.15 24.73
C PRO A 135 0.76 13.61 25.56
N PRO A 136 -0.36 12.85 25.56
CA PRO A 136 -1.44 13.12 26.49
C PRO A 136 -0.88 13.10 27.93
N ALA A 137 -1.25 14.12 28.71
CA ALA A 137 -0.85 14.18 30.12
C ALA A 137 -1.35 12.94 30.86
N PRO A 138 -0.53 12.36 31.78
CA PRO A 138 -0.90 11.20 32.56
C PRO A 138 -2.10 11.45 33.48
#